data_AF-A0A6V7LAQ7-F1
#
_entry.id   AF-A0A6V7LAQ7-F1
#
_cell.length_a   1.000
_cell.length_b   1.000
_cell.length_c   1.000
_cell.angle_alpha   90.00
_cell.angle_beta   90.00
_cell.angle_gamma   90.00
#
_symmetry.space_group_name_H-M   'P 1'
#
loop_
_entity.id
_entity.type
_entity.pdbx_description
1 polymer ?
#
loop_
_entity_poly.entity_id
_entity_poly.type
_entity_poly.pdbx_seq_one_letter_code
_entity_poly.pdbx_strand_id
1 'polypeptide(L)'
;ISIRAGTNFNDLQEVEVMDLNEPSGWVVIPIKDMNDRPIRTFMLQIAVISNHQNGRDTHMRQIKVHSPAQDILGPPAPHVPGQFLTNEFQRFATIR
;
A
#
# COMPACT_ATOMS: atom_id res chain seq x y z
N ILE A 1 -2.05 14.52 -6.72
CA ILE A 1 -1.33 14.02 -5.52
C ILE A 1 -0.16 13.16 -5.99
N SER A 2 0.98 13.21 -5.31
CA SER A 2 2.18 12.44 -5.64
C SER A 2 2.55 11.54 -4.46
N ILE A 3 2.79 10.26 -4.72
CA ILE A 3 3.25 9.28 -3.76
C ILE A 3 4.74 9.04 -4.02
N ARG A 4 5.55 9.22 -2.98
CA ARG A 4 7.01 9.09 -3.07
C ARG A 4 7.53 8.13 -2.03
N ALA A 5 8.57 7.40 -2.37
CA ALA A 5 9.18 6.40 -1.50
C ALA A 5 10.71 6.54 -1.49
N GLY A 6 11.35 6.23 -0.36
CA GLY A 6 12.80 6.32 -0.22
C GLY A 6 13.32 5.71 1.08
N THR A 7 14.60 5.89 1.35
CA THR A 7 15.21 5.45 2.61
C THR A 7 15.04 6.50 3.70
N ASN A 8 15.11 7.79 3.31
CA ASN A 8 14.94 8.96 4.15
C ASN A 8 14.37 10.13 3.32
N PHE A 9 14.35 11.36 3.86
CA PHE A 9 13.73 12.50 3.20
C PHE A 9 14.56 13.07 2.03
N ASN A 10 15.84 12.73 1.91
CA ASN A 10 16.74 13.26 0.87
C ASN A 10 16.74 12.42 -0.41
N ASP A 11 16.27 11.17 -0.35
CA ASP A 11 16.29 10.22 -1.47
C ASP A 11 14.88 9.77 -1.90
N LEU A 12 13.85 10.55 -1.58
CA LEU A 12 12.49 10.28 -2.00
C LEU A 12 12.35 10.33 -3.52
N GLN A 13 11.91 9.22 -4.12
CA GLN A 13 11.59 9.13 -5.54
C GLN A 13 10.07 9.04 -5.73
N GLU A 14 9.57 9.69 -6.77
CA GLU A 14 8.17 9.62 -7.15
C GLU A 14 7.84 8.24 -7.71
N VAL A 15 6.87 7.58 -7.07
CA VAL A 15 6.40 6.26 -7.44
C VAL A 15 5.14 6.36 -8.28
N GLU A 16 4.19 7.19 -7.83
CA GLU A 16 2.87 7.29 -8.45
C GLU A 16 2.37 8.73 -8.38
N VAL A 17 1.73 9.19 -9.46
CA VAL A 17 1.06 10.49 -9.51
C VAL A 17 -0.37 10.29 -9.96
N MET A 18 -1.30 10.83 -9.19
CA MET A 18 -2.73 10.72 -9.48
C MET A 18 -3.40 12.09 -9.37
N ASP A 19 -4.12 12.48 -10.42
CA ASP A 19 -5.00 13.64 -10.37
C ASP A 19 -6.38 13.24 -9.85
N LEU A 20 -6.89 14.01 -8.89
CA LEU A 20 -8.19 13.79 -8.27
C LEU A 20 -9.16 14.86 -8.76
N ASN A 21 -10.17 14.46 -9.52
CA ASN A 21 -11.22 15.35 -9.97
C ASN A 21 -12.50 15.10 -9.17
N GLU A 22 -12.88 16.06 -8.32
CA GLU A 22 -14.05 16.00 -7.43
C GLU A 22 -14.20 14.64 -6.72
N PRO A 23 -13.15 14.12 -6.05
CA PRO A 23 -13.20 12.80 -5.44
C PRO A 23 -14.25 12.75 -4.32
N SER A 24 -14.99 11.65 -4.26
CA SER A 24 -15.93 11.35 -3.16
C SER A 24 -15.61 9.98 -2.55
N GLY A 25 -15.70 9.91 -1.22
CA GLY A 25 -15.35 8.69 -0.48
C GLY A 25 -13.85 8.40 -0.41
N TRP A 26 -13.52 7.12 -0.24
CA TRP A 26 -12.13 6.64 -0.18
C TRP A 26 -11.52 6.56 -1.57
N VAL A 27 -10.29 7.04 -1.70
CA VAL A 27 -9.47 6.85 -2.91
C VAL A 27 -8.35 5.87 -2.59
N VAL A 28 -8.28 4.78 -3.36
CA VAL A 28 -7.22 3.76 -3.23
C VAL A 28 -6.17 4.04 -4.28
N ILE A 29 -4.92 4.22 -3.84
CA ILE A 29 -3.76 4.44 -4.71
C ILE A 29 -2.86 3.22 -4.60
N PRO A 30 -2.77 2.36 -5.63
CA PRO A 30 -1.85 1.22 -5.64
C PRO A 30 -0.40 1.71 -5.65
N ILE A 31 0.42 1.22 -4.72
CA ILE A 31 1.85 1.55 -4.63
C ILE A 31 2.64 0.30 -5.04
N LYS A 32 3.02 0.24 -6.32
CA LYS A 32 3.65 -0.94 -6.92
C LYS A 32 4.91 -0.59 -7.71
N ASP A 33 5.83 -1.53 -7.82
CA ASP A 33 7.01 -1.42 -8.67
C ASP A 33 6.70 -1.76 -10.15
N MET A 34 7.72 -1.69 -11.00
CA MET A 34 7.60 -2.01 -12.44
C MET A 34 7.13 -3.45 -12.73
N ASN A 35 7.22 -4.36 -11.76
CA ASN A 35 6.80 -5.75 -11.88
C ASN A 35 5.45 -6.00 -11.20
N ASP A 36 4.68 -4.94 -10.93
CA ASP A 36 3.39 -4.99 -10.23
C ASP A 36 3.47 -5.54 -8.79
N ARG A 37 4.65 -5.45 -8.16
CA ARG A 37 4.88 -5.93 -6.79
C ARG A 37 4.77 -4.79 -5.78
N PRO A 38 4.32 -5.06 -4.54
CA PRO A 38 4.32 -4.06 -3.48
C PRO A 38 5.73 -3.50 -3.22
N ILE A 39 5.83 -2.19 -3.07
CA ILE A 39 7.12 -1.53 -2.82
C ILE A 39 7.54 -1.73 -1.36
N ARG A 40 8.83 -2.05 -1.17
CA ARG A 40 9.48 -2.04 0.15
C ARG A 40 10.21 -0.73 0.32
N THR A 41 9.89 0.02 1.37
CA THR A 41 10.46 1.33 1.63
C THR A 41 10.55 1.61 3.13
N PHE A 42 11.48 2.47 3.54
CA PHE A 42 11.57 2.96 4.91
C PHE A 42 10.76 4.24 5.13
N MET A 43 10.57 5.04 4.08
CA MET A 43 9.84 6.29 4.14
C MET A 43 8.86 6.41 2.98
N LEU A 44 7.59 6.67 3.30
CA LEU A 44 6.54 7.01 2.35
C LEU A 44 6.12 8.47 2.55
N GLN A 45 6.12 9.25 1.48
CA GLN A 45 5.62 10.62 1.46
C GLN A 45 4.38 10.72 0.57
N ILE A 46 3.31 11.30 1.13
CA ILE A 46 2.11 11.70 0.39
C ILE A 46 2.19 13.22 0.19
N ALA A 47 2.43 13.65 -1.04
CA ALA A 47 2.59 15.06 -1.40
C ALA A 47 1.35 15.57 -2.14
N VAL A 48 0.67 16.57 -1.56
CA VAL A 48 -0.39 17.31 -2.26
C VAL A 48 0.27 18.40 -3.10
N ILE A 49 0.35 18.18 -4.41
CA ILE A 49 1.05 19.06 -5.34
C ILE A 49 0.21 20.30 -5.68
N SER A 50 -1.11 20.15 -5.77
CA SER A 50 -2.06 21.21 -6.04
C SER A 50 -3.43 20.87 -5.45
N ASN A 51 -4.23 21.91 -5.19
CA ASN A 51 -5.62 21.79 -4.73
C ASN A 51 -6.57 22.30 -5.82
N HIS A 52 -7.83 21.83 -5.77
CA HIS A 52 -8.89 22.38 -6.61
C HIS A 52 -9.05 23.89 -6.36
N GLN A 53 -9.30 24.65 -7.42
CA GLN A 53 -9.46 26.11 -7.40
C GLN A 53 -8.24 26.85 -6.84
N ASN A 54 -7.05 26.26 -6.97
CA ASN A 54 -5.79 26.79 -6.43
C ASN A 54 -5.86 27.06 -4.92
N GLY A 55 -6.61 26.23 -4.18
CA GLY A 55 -6.68 26.32 -2.73
C GLY A 55 -5.29 26.26 -2.08
N ARG A 56 -5.05 27.10 -1.08
CA ARG A 56 -3.76 27.14 -0.36
C ARG A 56 -3.56 25.92 0.52
N ASP A 57 -4.60 25.53 1.24
CA ASP A 57 -4.56 24.47 2.26
C ASP A 57 -5.39 23.26 1.81
N THR A 58 -4.97 22.07 2.27
CA THR A 58 -5.65 20.81 1.96
C THR A 58 -6.26 20.21 3.22
N HIS A 59 -7.51 19.77 3.14
CA HIS A 59 -8.14 18.98 4.20
C HIS A 59 -7.98 17.48 3.92
N MET A 60 -7.00 16.85 4.55
CA MET A 60 -6.84 15.40 4.52
C MET A 60 -7.62 14.78 5.69
N ARG A 61 -8.77 14.16 5.41
CA ARG A 61 -9.68 13.65 6.44
C ARG A 61 -9.18 12.39 7.13
N GLN A 62 -8.62 11.46 6.36
CA GLN A 62 -8.06 10.22 6.89
C GLN A 62 -7.07 9.61 5.89
N ILE A 63 -6.06 8.90 6.41
CA ILE A 63 -5.09 8.13 5.64
C ILE A 63 -5.06 6.71 6.21
N LYS A 64 -4.99 5.71 5.33
CA LYS A 64 -4.67 4.33 5.69
C LYS A 64 -3.60 3.81 4.74
N VAL A 65 -2.56 3.22 5.31
CA VAL A 65 -1.50 2.55 4.53
C VAL A 65 -1.62 1.06 4.81
N HIS A 66 -1.71 0.28 3.75
CA HIS A 66 -1.85 -1.17 3.83
C HIS A 66 -0.58 -1.83 3.31
N SER A 67 -0.03 -2.75 4.09
CA SER A 67 0.99 -3.69 3.61
C SER A 67 0.33 -5.01 3.20
N PRO A 68 0.93 -5.78 2.29
CA PRO A 68 0.53 -7.16 2.08
C PRO A 68 0.54 -7.89 3.42
N ALA A 69 -0.56 -8.56 3.76
CA ALA A 69 -0.56 -9.50 4.86
C ALA A 69 0.31 -10.69 4.46
N GLN A 70 1.06 -11.26 5.41
CA GLN A 70 1.52 -12.63 5.22
C GLN A 70 0.25 -13.49 5.20
N ASP A 71 0.01 -14.21 4.10
CA ASP A 71 -1.00 -15.27 4.04
C ASP A 71 -0.56 -16.41 4.97
N ILE A 72 -0.72 -16.20 6.28
CA ILE A 72 -0.64 -17.29 7.25
C ILE A 72 -2.01 -18.00 7.29
N LEU A 73 -3.12 -17.32 6.93
CA LEU A 73 -4.50 -17.82 7.09
C LEU A 73 -5.51 -17.29 6.04
N GLY A 74 -5.09 -16.85 4.85
CA GLY A 74 -5.96 -16.33 3.77
C GLY A 74 -6.14 -17.31 2.60
N PRO A 75 -7.20 -17.18 1.76
CA PRO A 75 -7.48 -18.12 0.67
C PRO A 75 -6.28 -18.18 -0.30
N PRO A 76 -5.97 -19.37 -0.82
CA PRO A 76 -4.66 -19.67 -1.37
C PRO A 76 -4.36 -18.81 -2.58
N ALA A 77 -3.26 -18.06 -2.50
CA ALA A 77 -2.40 -17.91 -3.66
C ALA A 77 -2.18 -19.30 -4.29
N PRO A 78 -2.20 -19.45 -5.61
CA PRO A 78 -2.21 -20.75 -6.28
C PRO A 78 -1.10 -21.66 -5.74
N HIS A 79 -1.52 -22.73 -5.04
CA HIS A 79 -0.73 -23.86 -4.55
C HIS A 79 0.75 -23.56 -4.32
N VAL A 80 1.07 -22.89 -3.21
CA VAL A 80 2.45 -22.83 -2.73
C VAL A 80 2.75 -24.16 -2.00
N PRO A 81 3.65 -25.02 -2.51
CA PRO A 81 3.98 -26.28 -1.85
C PRO A 81 4.50 -26.02 -0.42
N GLY A 82 3.96 -26.74 0.56
CA GLY A 82 4.40 -26.66 1.96
C GLY A 82 3.49 -25.86 2.91
N GLN A 83 2.39 -25.27 2.43
CA GLN A 83 1.39 -24.63 3.31
C GLN A 83 0.32 -25.62 3.80
N PHE A 84 -0.03 -25.53 5.08
CA PHE A 84 -1.15 -26.27 5.66
C PHE A 84 -2.48 -25.57 5.33
N LEU A 85 -3.25 -26.16 4.42
CA LEU A 85 -4.48 -25.56 3.88
C LEU A 85 -5.76 -25.96 4.64
N THR A 86 -5.76 -27.12 5.31
CA THR A 86 -6.93 -27.57 6.06
C THR A 86 -6.83 -27.16 7.52
N ASN A 87 -7.98 -26.94 8.18
CA ASN A 87 -8.04 -26.68 9.62
C ASN A 87 -7.30 -27.75 10.43
N GLU A 88 -7.37 -29.01 9.98
CA GLU A 88 -6.68 -30.12 10.62
C GLU A 88 -5.16 -29.96 10.57
N PHE A 89 -4.59 -29.55 9.45
CA PHE A 89 -3.15 -29.37 9.34
C PHE A 89 -2.69 -28.04 9.94
N GLN A 90 -3.52 -26.99 9.89
CA GLN A 90 -3.19 -25.68 10.48
C GLN A 90 -2.93 -25.74 11.98
N ARG A 91 -3.52 -26.71 12.71
CA ARG A 91 -3.23 -26.91 14.15
C ARG A 91 -1.76 -27.24 14.44
N PHE A 92 -1.01 -27.72 13.44
CA PHE A 92 0.41 -28.01 13.53
C PHE A 92 1.30 -26.92 12.89
N ALA A 93 0.72 -25.83 12.37
CA ALA A 93 1.45 -24.79 11.64
C ALA A 93 2.36 -23.93 12.53
N THR A 94 2.14 -23.91 13.85
CA THR A 94 2.91 -23.08 14.78
C THR A 94 2.97 -23.77 16.14
N ILE A 95 4.14 -23.74 16.78
CA ILE A 95 4.30 -24.01 18.21
C ILE A 95 4.26 -22.64 18.89
N ARG A 96 3.27 -22.41 19.75
CA ARG A 96 3.07 -21.14 20.46
C ARG A 96 3.36 -21.29 21.94
#